data_AF-A0A6M5F8U6-F1
#
_entry.id   AF-A0A6M5F8U6-F1
#
_cell.length_a   1.000
_cell.length_b   1.000
_cell.length_c   1.000
_cell.angle_alpha   90.00
_cell.angle_beta   90.00
_cell.angle_gamma   90.00
#
_symmetry.space_group_name_H-M   'P 1'
#
loop_
_entity.id
_entity.type
_entity.pdbx_description
1 polymer ?
#
loop_
_entity_poly.entity_id
_entity_poly.type
_entity_poly.pdbx_seq_one_letter_code
_entity_poly.pdbx_strand_id
1 'polypeptide(L)'
;MNIILHISPTIRLMNIQKAVILFEKIRDLPYGTSGNNGRWSCYQKCVYLQRELQKVDIASQLLIGVFNWQDLPIPDRILKLRQCRNERHVMLRVFINGSVCDIDPSVDNKLVSILPISQWDGISSTITMAPLKHLRIYQPHSLHERISSRLRHQFFGCNPEKFYTELDSWLTAYRTKSGLTE
;
A
#
# COMPACT_ATOMS: atom_id res chain seq x y z
N MET A 1 -11.06 -39.63 1.90
CA MET A 1 -10.53 -39.54 0.51
C MET A 1 -10.13 -38.09 0.27
N ASN A 2 -8.85 -37.74 0.41
CA ASN A 2 -8.38 -36.38 0.15
C ASN A 2 -8.08 -36.27 -1.35
N ILE A 3 -8.92 -35.55 -2.08
CA ILE A 3 -8.67 -35.21 -3.47
C ILE A 3 -7.65 -34.09 -3.48
N ILE A 4 -6.38 -34.41 -3.73
CA ILE A 4 -5.35 -33.40 -4.00
C ILE A 4 -5.62 -32.89 -5.42
N LEU A 5 -6.28 -31.74 -5.51
CA LEU A 5 -6.50 -31.05 -6.77
C LEU A 5 -5.14 -30.50 -7.26
N HIS A 6 -4.50 -31.24 -8.16
CA HIS A 6 -3.32 -30.75 -8.87
C HIS A 6 -3.75 -29.67 -9.88
N ILE A 7 -3.59 -28.41 -9.49
CA ILE A 7 -3.78 -27.27 -10.41
C ILE A 7 -2.71 -27.35 -11.50
N SER A 8 -3.16 -27.43 -12.76
CA SER A 8 -2.31 -27.48 -13.96
C SER A 8 -1.33 -26.29 -14.03
N PRO A 9 -0.08 -26.49 -14.50
CA PRO A 9 0.90 -25.42 -14.69
C PRO A 9 0.37 -24.22 -15.50
N THR A 10 -0.47 -24.47 -16.50
CA THR A 10 -1.06 -23.41 -17.35
C THR A 10 -2.01 -22.53 -16.55
N ILE A 11 -2.86 -23.11 -15.69
CA ILE A 11 -3.79 -22.38 -14.84
C ILE A 11 -3.01 -21.52 -13.83
N ARG A 12 -1.90 -22.05 -13.29
CA ARG A 12 -1.02 -21.30 -12.39
C ARG A 12 -0.43 -20.06 -13.06
N LEU A 13 0.08 -20.21 -14.29
CA LEU A 13 0.64 -19.09 -15.05
C LEU A 13 -0.43 -18.02 -15.33
N MET A 14 -1.65 -18.44 -15.68
CA MET A 14 -2.77 -17.52 -15.92
C MET A 14 -3.19 -16.77 -14.65
N ASN A 15 -3.18 -17.43 -13.48
CA ASN A 15 -3.52 -16.77 -12.21
C ASN A 15 -2.46 -15.73 -11.81
N ILE A 16 -1.18 -16.00 -12.05
CA ILE A 16 -0.10 -15.02 -11.81
C ILE A 16 -0.25 -13.81 -12.72
N GLN A 17 -0.50 -14.01 -14.01
CA GLN A 17 -0.74 -12.90 -14.94
C GLN A 17 -1.93 -12.04 -14.51
N LYS A 18 -3.03 -12.67 -14.08
CA LYS A 18 -4.18 -11.94 -13.51
C LYS A 18 -3.79 -11.16 -12.25
N ALA A 19 -2.98 -11.74 -11.37
CA ALA A 19 -2.51 -11.10 -10.15
C ALA A 19 -1.66 -9.85 -10.43
N VAL A 20 -0.75 -9.93 -11.41
CA VAL A 20 0.08 -8.80 -11.84
C VAL A 20 -0.79 -7.69 -12.42
N ILE A 21 -1.75 -8.02 -13.28
CA ILE A 21 -2.70 -7.04 -13.83
C ILE A 21 -3.54 -6.39 -12.72
N LEU A 22 -3.99 -7.17 -11.72
CA LEU A 22 -4.72 -6.64 -10.58
C LEU A 22 -3.86 -5.71 -9.73
N PHE A 23 -2.60 -6.08 -9.49
CA PHE A 23 -1.64 -5.25 -8.78
C PHE A 23 -1.45 -3.91 -9.48
N GLU A 24 -1.19 -3.89 -10.78
CA GLU A 24 -0.99 -2.66 -11.55
C GLU A 24 -2.23 -1.76 -11.53
N LYS A 25 -3.41 -2.33 -11.76
CA LYS A 25 -4.68 -1.58 -11.72
C LYS A 25 -4.93 -0.92 -10.38
N ILE A 26 -4.66 -1.64 -9.28
CA ILE A 26 -4.88 -1.11 -7.93
C ILE A 26 -3.77 -0.14 -7.52
N ARG A 27 -2.52 -0.40 -7.93
CA ARG A 27 -1.39 0.50 -7.74
C ARG A 27 -1.68 1.86 -8.36
N ASP A 28 -2.22 1.88 -9.57
CA ASP A 28 -2.44 3.12 -10.33
C ASP A 28 -3.71 3.89 -9.92
N LEU A 29 -4.47 3.40 -8.93
CA LEU A 29 -5.47 4.23 -8.24
C LEU A 29 -4.77 5.42 -7.54
N PRO A 30 -5.29 6.65 -7.57
CA PRO A 30 -4.58 7.80 -7.00
C PRO A 30 -4.26 7.62 -5.52
N TYR A 31 -2.97 7.61 -5.15
CA TYR A 31 -2.53 7.55 -3.76
C TYR A 31 -2.86 8.82 -2.97
N GLY A 32 -3.25 8.66 -1.70
CA GLY A 32 -3.35 9.75 -0.75
C GLY A 32 -3.40 9.23 0.68
N THR A 33 -2.91 10.02 1.62
CA THR A 33 -2.85 9.64 3.03
C THR A 33 -4.23 9.62 3.69
N SER A 34 -5.15 10.49 3.25
CA SER A 34 -6.52 10.59 3.78
C SER A 34 -7.46 9.46 3.33
N GLY A 35 -7.19 8.81 2.19
CA GLY A 35 -8.08 7.79 1.62
C GLY A 35 -9.47 8.28 1.21
N ASN A 36 -9.61 9.60 0.97
CA ASN A 36 -10.86 10.29 0.63
C ASN A 36 -10.69 11.14 -0.65
N ASN A 37 -11.80 11.66 -1.18
CA ASN A 37 -11.83 12.53 -2.38
C ASN A 37 -11.21 11.87 -3.61
N GLY A 38 -11.58 10.61 -3.87
CA GLY A 38 -11.06 9.84 -5.01
C GLY A 38 -9.62 9.32 -4.84
N ARG A 39 -9.03 9.50 -3.65
CA ARG A 39 -7.69 8.98 -3.31
C ARG A 39 -7.78 7.77 -2.42
N TRP A 40 -6.76 6.93 -2.49
CA TRP A 40 -6.66 5.64 -1.80
C TRP A 40 -5.40 5.59 -0.94
N SER A 41 -5.55 5.24 0.33
CA SER A 41 -4.42 5.02 1.23
C SER A 41 -3.75 3.67 0.99
N CYS A 42 -2.51 3.51 1.49
CA CYS A 42 -1.78 2.25 1.40
C CYS A 42 -2.59 1.07 1.98
N TYR A 43 -3.28 1.31 3.09
CA TYR A 43 -4.18 0.33 3.69
C TYR A 43 -5.36 -0.03 2.78
N GLN A 44 -6.07 0.96 2.23
CA GLN A 44 -7.22 0.70 1.36
C GLN A 44 -6.81 -0.07 0.09
N LYS A 45 -5.69 0.32 -0.52
CA LYS A 45 -5.14 -0.41 -1.69
C LYS A 45 -4.76 -1.84 -1.34
N CYS A 46 -4.05 -2.07 -0.23
CA CYS A 46 -3.66 -3.43 0.18
C CYS A 46 -4.86 -4.30 0.53
N VAL A 47 -5.88 -3.76 1.23
CA VAL A 47 -7.12 -4.49 1.51
C VAL A 47 -7.88 -4.81 0.23
N TYR A 48 -7.92 -3.88 -0.72
CA TYR A 48 -8.60 -4.12 -1.99
C TYR A 48 -7.85 -5.20 -2.79
N LEU A 49 -6.53 -5.09 -2.90
CA LEU A 49 -5.70 -6.07 -3.59
C LEU A 49 -5.80 -7.47 -2.95
N GLN A 50 -5.76 -7.57 -1.63
CA GLN A 50 -5.95 -8.84 -0.92
C GLN A 50 -7.26 -9.54 -1.32
N ARG A 51 -8.36 -8.79 -1.41
CA ARG A 51 -9.67 -9.32 -1.82
C ARG A 51 -9.67 -9.77 -3.28
N GLU A 52 -9.05 -9.01 -4.18
CA GLU A 52 -8.98 -9.39 -5.58
C GLU A 52 -8.06 -10.59 -5.83
N LEU A 53 -6.93 -10.68 -5.12
CA LEU A 53 -6.04 -11.85 -5.17
C LEU A 53 -6.73 -13.12 -4.69
N GLN A 54 -7.57 -13.03 -3.65
CA GLN A 54 -8.35 -14.16 -3.16
C GLN A 54 -9.30 -14.71 -4.23
N LYS A 55 -9.87 -13.86 -5.10
CA LYS A 55 -10.77 -14.31 -6.20
C LYS A 55 -10.05 -15.09 -7.30
N VAL A 56 -8.71 -15.02 -7.34
CA VAL A 56 -7.87 -15.77 -8.28
C VAL A 56 -7.00 -16.81 -7.57
N ASP A 57 -7.47 -17.27 -6.40
CA ASP A 57 -6.86 -18.31 -5.57
C ASP A 57 -5.42 -18.01 -5.12
N ILE A 58 -5.10 -16.73 -4.93
CA ILE A 58 -3.81 -16.29 -4.39
C ILE A 58 -3.99 -15.85 -2.94
N ALA A 59 -3.40 -16.61 -2.03
CA ALA A 59 -3.40 -16.29 -0.61
C ALA A 59 -2.47 -15.11 -0.32
N SER A 60 -2.88 -14.26 0.61
CA SER A 60 -2.09 -13.10 1.03
C SER A 60 -2.41 -12.63 2.44
N GLN A 61 -1.45 -11.96 3.07
CA GLN A 61 -1.53 -11.42 4.43
C GLN A 61 -1.10 -9.97 4.45
N LEU A 62 -1.85 -9.12 5.17
CA LEU A 62 -1.43 -7.74 5.39
C LEU A 62 -0.21 -7.73 6.32
N LEU A 63 0.77 -6.90 5.98
CA LEU A 63 1.90 -6.57 6.84
C LEU A 63 1.83 -5.09 7.23
N ILE A 64 2.38 -4.76 8.39
CA ILE A 64 2.54 -3.38 8.85
C ILE A 64 3.98 -3.14 9.27
N GLY A 65 4.55 -2.05 8.79
CA GLY A 65 5.88 -1.57 9.14
C GLY A 65 5.84 -0.12 9.62
N VAL A 66 6.99 0.36 10.07
CA VAL A 66 7.21 1.74 10.50
C VAL A 66 8.19 2.42 9.56
N PHE A 67 7.90 3.64 9.14
CA PHE A 67 8.78 4.46 8.29
C PHE A 67 8.82 5.91 8.79
N ASN A 68 9.70 6.73 8.21
CA ASN A 68 9.77 8.16 8.48
C ASN A 68 9.56 8.96 7.19
N TRP A 69 8.69 9.98 7.23
CA TRP A 69 8.46 10.88 6.11
C TRP A 69 9.72 11.66 5.67
N GLN A 70 10.71 11.82 6.55
CA GLN A 70 11.99 12.44 6.20
C GLN A 70 12.84 11.61 5.25
N ASP A 71 12.59 10.30 5.15
CA ASP A 71 13.34 9.41 4.26
C ASP A 71 12.80 9.51 2.81
N LEU A 72 11.76 10.33 2.60
CA LEU A 72 11.14 10.60 1.31
C LEU A 72 11.39 12.06 0.91
N PRO A 73 11.37 12.39 -0.39
CA PRO A 73 11.62 13.74 -0.89
C PRO A 73 10.40 14.67 -0.70
N ILE A 74 9.89 14.72 0.53
CA ILE A 74 8.79 15.58 0.94
C ILE A 74 9.35 16.98 1.24
N PRO A 75 8.71 18.07 0.77
CA PRO A 75 9.17 19.43 1.06
C PRO A 75 9.29 19.72 2.55
N ASP A 76 10.37 20.39 2.94
CA ASP A 76 10.63 20.78 4.33
C ASP A 76 9.47 21.55 4.97
N ARG A 77 8.78 22.40 4.19
CA ARG A 77 7.62 23.16 4.67
C ARG A 77 6.48 22.27 5.17
N ILE A 78 6.31 21.09 4.56
CA ILE A 78 5.29 20.11 4.94
C ILE A 78 5.83 19.28 6.11
N LEU A 79 7.08 18.81 6.00
CA LEU A 79 7.75 18.05 7.05
C LEU A 79 7.79 18.77 8.41
N LYS A 80 7.86 20.11 8.42
CA LYS A 80 7.80 20.93 9.65
C LYS A 80 6.45 20.90 10.36
N LEU A 81 5.37 20.48 9.68
CA LEU A 81 4.03 20.39 10.28
C LEU A 81 3.82 19.10 11.08
N ARG A 82 4.71 18.11 10.93
CA ARG A 82 4.60 16.83 11.63
C ARG A 82 4.96 16.99 13.11
N GLN A 83 4.26 16.26 13.97
CA GLN A 83 4.59 16.11 15.39
C GLN A 83 5.30 14.79 15.67
N CYS A 84 5.04 13.77 14.86
CA CYS A 84 5.69 12.46 14.93
C CYS A 84 6.67 12.23 13.79
N ARG A 85 7.80 11.59 14.13
CA ARG A 85 8.79 11.14 13.14
C ARG A 85 8.37 9.84 12.45
N ASN A 86 7.78 8.93 13.22
CA ASN A 86 7.48 7.58 12.77
C ASN A 86 6.00 7.45 12.39
N GLU A 87 5.75 6.88 11.23
CA GLU A 87 4.41 6.55 10.74
C GLU A 87 4.32 5.09 10.34
N ARG A 88 3.09 4.60 10.20
CA ARG A 88 2.81 3.22 9.84
C ARG A 88 2.54 3.09 8.36
N HIS A 89 3.09 2.05 7.75
CA HIS A 89 2.84 1.69 6.37
C HIS A 89 2.30 0.28 6.27
N VAL A 90 1.32 0.06 5.41
CA VAL A 90 0.71 -1.25 5.17
C VAL A 90 1.12 -1.72 3.78
N MET A 91 1.52 -2.99 3.71
CA MET A 91 1.87 -3.70 2.48
C MET A 91 1.28 -5.11 2.51
N LEU A 92 1.51 -5.91 1.47
CA LEU A 92 0.94 -7.24 1.35
C LEU A 92 2.02 -8.31 1.17
N ARG A 93 1.95 -9.37 1.97
CA ARG A 93 2.69 -10.63 1.73
C ARG A 93 1.83 -11.55 0.90
N VAL A 94 2.37 -12.08 -0.20
CA VAL A 94 1.65 -12.95 -1.13
C VAL A 94 2.33 -14.30 -1.22
N PHE A 95 1.52 -15.37 -1.28
CA PHE A 95 1.97 -16.75 -1.36
C PHE A 95 1.62 -17.31 -2.74
N ILE A 96 2.64 -17.51 -3.58
CA ILE A 96 2.47 -17.97 -4.97
C ILE A 96 3.42 -19.14 -5.21
N ASN A 97 2.88 -20.30 -5.60
CA ASN A 97 3.66 -21.49 -5.96
C ASN A 97 4.72 -21.90 -4.90
N GLY A 98 4.41 -21.74 -3.61
CA GLY A 98 5.35 -22.04 -2.52
C GLY A 98 6.41 -20.96 -2.27
N SER A 99 6.43 -19.91 -3.09
CA SER A 99 7.24 -18.71 -2.87
C SER A 99 6.46 -17.66 -2.07
N VAL A 100 7.21 -16.84 -1.35
CA VAL A 100 6.69 -15.73 -0.55
C VAL A 100 7.31 -14.45 -1.06
N CYS A 101 6.48 -13.48 -1.43
CA CYS A 101 6.93 -12.15 -1.84
C CYS A 101 6.14 -11.07 -1.11
N ASP A 102 6.81 -9.97 -0.77
CA ASP A 102 6.19 -8.80 -0.15
C ASP A 102 6.03 -7.72 -1.22
N ILE A 103 4.81 -7.22 -1.40
CA ILE A 103 4.42 -6.30 -2.46
C ILE A 103 3.75 -5.05 -1.88
N ASP A 104 4.03 -3.90 -2.49
CA ASP A 104 3.55 -2.60 -2.04
C ASP A 104 2.85 -1.85 -3.18
N PRO A 105 1.51 -1.86 -3.29
CA PRO A 105 0.78 -1.15 -4.35
C PRO A 105 0.55 0.34 -4.04
N SER A 106 1.27 0.95 -3.09
CA SER A 106 0.87 2.25 -2.54
C SER A 106 0.98 3.41 -3.52
N VAL A 107 2.12 3.55 -4.20
CA VAL A 107 2.41 4.73 -5.04
C VAL A 107 1.91 4.50 -6.46
N ASP A 108 1.02 5.37 -6.95
CA ASP A 108 0.56 5.34 -8.34
C ASP A 108 1.60 5.90 -9.32
N ASN A 109 1.50 5.47 -10.58
CA ASN A 109 2.41 5.84 -11.65
C ASN A 109 2.60 7.36 -11.87
N LYS A 110 1.59 8.18 -11.57
CA LYS A 110 1.68 9.64 -11.73
C LYS A 110 2.63 10.32 -10.73
N LEU A 111 3.12 9.58 -9.74
CA LEU A 111 4.05 10.07 -8.72
C LEU A 111 5.48 9.55 -8.89
N VAL A 112 5.79 8.82 -9.97
CA VAL A 112 7.10 8.18 -10.18
C VAL A 112 8.28 9.16 -10.13
N SER A 113 8.07 10.43 -10.47
CA SER A 113 9.12 11.46 -10.42
C SER A 113 9.50 11.91 -9.02
N ILE A 114 8.67 11.60 -8.00
CA ILE A 114 8.87 12.05 -6.62
C ILE A 114 8.78 10.94 -5.58
N LEU A 115 8.25 9.77 -5.90
CA LEU A 115 8.17 8.65 -4.97
C LEU A 115 8.54 7.34 -5.67
N PRO A 116 9.14 6.37 -4.95
CA PRO A 116 9.42 5.06 -5.50
C PRO A 116 8.13 4.36 -5.91
N ILE A 117 8.04 3.96 -7.18
CA ILE A 117 6.95 3.14 -7.71
C ILE A 117 7.37 1.67 -7.75
N SER A 118 6.49 0.79 -7.32
CA SER A 118 6.66 -0.64 -7.43
C SER A 118 6.18 -1.18 -8.78
N GLN A 119 6.95 -2.13 -9.31
CA GLN A 119 6.54 -3.03 -10.39
C GLN A 119 6.65 -4.44 -9.87
N TRP A 120 5.70 -5.30 -10.25
CA TRP A 120 5.66 -6.68 -9.78
C TRP A 120 5.65 -7.63 -10.97
N ASP A 121 6.56 -8.59 -10.94
CA ASP A 121 6.73 -9.66 -11.93
C ASP A 121 5.88 -10.90 -11.60
N GLY A 122 5.17 -10.89 -10.48
CA GLY A 122 4.38 -12.03 -9.99
C GLY A 122 5.18 -13.06 -9.18
N ILE A 123 6.47 -12.81 -8.94
CA ILE A 123 7.40 -13.78 -8.34
C ILE A 123 8.21 -13.13 -7.21
N SER A 124 8.78 -11.96 -7.46
CA SER A 124 9.71 -11.26 -6.59
C SER A 124 8.99 -10.27 -5.67
N SER A 125 9.59 -9.97 -4.51
CA SER A 125 9.15 -8.84 -3.68
C SER A 125 9.35 -7.52 -4.44
N THR A 126 8.44 -6.57 -4.26
CA THR A 126 8.60 -5.23 -4.83
C THR A 126 9.45 -4.35 -3.91
N ILE A 127 9.93 -3.23 -4.45
CA ILE A 127 10.37 -2.13 -3.60
C ILE A 127 9.18 -1.57 -2.80
N THR A 128 9.47 -0.91 -1.70
CA THR A 128 8.50 -0.23 -0.85
C THR A 128 8.52 1.28 -1.08
N MET A 129 7.42 1.95 -0.75
CA MET A 129 7.35 3.41 -0.82
C MET A 129 8.46 4.08 -0.02
N ALA A 130 8.80 3.53 1.14
CA ALA A 130 9.84 4.01 2.05
C ALA A 130 10.56 2.82 2.72
N PRO A 131 11.79 2.98 3.21
CA PRO A 131 12.44 1.96 4.04
C PRO A 131 11.60 1.62 5.27
N LEU A 132 11.22 0.35 5.43
CA LEU A 132 10.38 -0.10 6.53
C LEU A 132 11.20 -0.74 7.65
N LYS A 133 10.86 -0.42 8.89
CA LYS A 133 11.37 -1.05 10.11
C LYS A 133 10.25 -1.75 10.86
N HIS A 134 10.60 -2.71 11.71
CA HIS A 134 9.66 -3.43 12.58
C HIS A 134 8.47 -4.07 11.83
N LEU A 135 8.74 -4.65 10.66
CA LEU A 135 7.74 -5.32 9.84
C LEU A 135 7.14 -6.50 10.59
N ARG A 136 5.81 -6.54 10.68
CA ARG A 136 5.06 -7.62 11.33
C ARG A 136 3.76 -7.89 10.60
N ILE A 137 3.19 -9.07 10.80
CA ILE A 137 1.86 -9.39 10.29
C ILE A 137 0.86 -8.42 10.91
N TYR A 138 0.07 -7.77 10.07
CA TYR A 138 -1.03 -6.92 10.50
C TYR A 138 -2.18 -7.83 10.94
N GLN A 139 -2.37 -7.93 12.25
CA GLN A 139 -3.52 -8.62 12.81
C GLN A 139 -4.68 -7.61 12.92
N PRO A 140 -5.75 -7.75 12.13
CA PRO A 140 -6.92 -6.91 12.32
C PRO A 140 -7.48 -7.19 13.71
N HIS A 141 -7.32 -6.20 14.55
CA HIS A 141 -7.90 -6.08 15.87
C HIS A 141 -9.39 -6.47 15.93
N SER A 142 -9.80 -7.05 17.06
CA SER A 142 -11.22 -7.30 17.38
C SER A 142 -12.07 -6.01 17.24
N LEU A 143 -13.40 -6.12 17.14
CA LEU A 143 -14.28 -4.95 16.99
C LEU A 143 -14.00 -3.87 18.05
N HIS A 144 -13.78 -4.29 19.30
CA HIS A 144 -13.43 -3.42 20.43
C HIS A 144 -12.10 -2.68 20.24
N GLU A 145 -11.08 -3.37 19.74
CA GLU A 145 -9.78 -2.78 19.47
C GLU A 145 -9.80 -1.88 18.21
N ARG A 146 -10.67 -2.15 17.23
CA ARG A 146 -10.91 -1.23 16.09
C ARG A 146 -11.56 0.07 16.56
N ILE A 147 -12.56 -0.02 17.44
CA ILE A 147 -13.18 1.15 18.09
C ILE A 147 -12.13 1.92 18.89
N SER A 148 -11.35 1.22 19.72
CA SER A 148 -10.26 1.82 20.51
C SER A 148 -9.18 2.44 19.64
N SER A 149 -8.82 1.84 18.50
CA SER A 149 -7.85 2.39 17.55
C SER A 149 -8.38 3.64 16.84
N ARG A 150 -9.67 3.67 16.50
CA ARG A 150 -10.32 4.84 15.90
C ARG A 150 -10.40 5.99 16.89
N LEU A 151 -10.80 5.71 18.13
CA LEU A 151 -10.79 6.68 19.23
C LEU A 151 -9.36 7.18 19.50
N ARG A 152 -8.37 6.28 19.55
CA ARG A 152 -6.96 6.68 19.71
C ARG A 152 -6.46 7.55 18.56
N HIS A 153 -6.83 7.28 17.32
CA HIS A 153 -6.46 8.16 16.20
C HIS A 153 -7.16 9.52 16.26
N GLN A 154 -8.41 9.56 16.72
CA GLN A 154 -9.19 10.79 16.84
C GLN A 154 -8.68 11.69 17.98
N PHE A 155 -8.25 11.11 19.10
CA PHE A 155 -7.78 11.85 20.27
C PHE A 155 -6.25 11.99 20.36
N PHE A 156 -5.50 11.07 19.76
CA PHE A 156 -4.03 10.97 19.83
C PHE A 156 -3.38 10.73 18.46
N GLY A 157 -4.01 11.22 17.38
CA GLY A 157 -3.40 11.20 16.05
C GLY A 157 -1.97 11.75 16.11
N CYS A 158 -1.01 10.98 15.62
CA CYS A 158 0.43 11.27 15.76
C CYS A 158 0.84 12.57 15.06
N ASN A 159 0.16 12.89 13.96
CA ASN A 159 0.40 14.08 13.17
C ASN A 159 -0.91 14.86 13.00
N PRO A 160 -0.85 16.20 12.99
CA PRO A 160 -2.05 17.02 12.84
C PRO A 160 -2.67 16.83 11.46
N GLU A 161 -3.98 16.96 11.34
CA GLU A 161 -4.71 16.88 10.06
C GLU A 161 -4.06 17.77 8.98
N LYS A 162 -3.64 18.97 9.36
CA LYS A 162 -2.94 19.93 8.49
C LYS A 162 -1.71 19.31 7.79
N PHE A 163 -0.93 18.45 8.46
CA PHE A 163 0.21 17.79 7.84
C PHE A 163 -0.24 16.90 6.68
N TYR A 164 -1.27 16.08 6.90
CA TYR A 164 -1.81 15.19 5.88
C TYR A 164 -2.49 15.94 4.73
N THR A 165 -3.21 17.03 5.03
CA THR A 165 -3.85 17.87 4.01
C THR A 165 -2.82 18.53 3.09
N GLU A 166 -1.73 19.07 3.65
CA GLU A 166 -0.65 19.69 2.86
C GLU A 166 0.12 18.65 2.04
N LEU A 167 0.40 17.48 2.62
CA LEU A 167 1.02 16.36 1.92
C LEU A 167 0.15 15.89 0.74
N ASP A 168 -1.13 15.65 0.98
CA ASP A 168 -2.09 15.22 -0.03
C ASP A 168 -2.26 16.29 -1.14
N SER A 169 -2.24 17.57 -0.79
CA SER A 169 -2.31 18.67 -1.76
C SER A 169 -1.05 18.75 -2.63
N TRP A 170 0.12 18.51 -2.03
CA TRP A 170 1.39 18.44 -2.74
C TRP A 170 1.44 17.27 -3.73
N LEU A 171 0.97 16.08 -3.32
CA LEU A 171 0.84 14.92 -4.21
C LEU A 171 -0.11 15.22 -5.38
N THR A 172 -1.25 15.85 -5.11
CA THR A 172 -2.21 16.26 -6.16
C THR A 172 -1.57 17.25 -7.15
N ALA A 173 -0.88 18.28 -6.65
CA ALA A 173 -0.24 19.28 -7.49
C ALA A 173 0.80 18.65 -8.44
N TYR A 174 1.54 17.64 -7.98
CA TYR A 174 2.47 16.89 -8.83
C TYR A 174 1.76 16.12 -9.95
N ARG A 175 0.64 15.44 -9.65
CA ARG A 175 -0.14 14.74 -10.69
C ARG A 175 -0.66 15.69 -11.76
N THR A 176 -1.12 16.88 -11.38
CA THR A 176 -1.62 17.88 -12.34
C THR A 176 -0.50 18.48 -13.19
N LYS A 177 0.68 18.72 -12.61
CA LYS A 177 1.85 19.21 -13.37
C LYS A 177 2.36 18.19 -14.39
N SER A 178 2.43 16.91 -14.02
CA SER A 178 2.86 15.83 -14.95
C SER A 178 1.87 15.61 -16.11
N GLY A 179 0.60 16.02 -15.96
CA GLY A 179 -0.41 15.95 -17.02
C GLY A 179 -0.43 17.15 -17.98
N LEU A 180 0.45 18.14 -17.78
CA LEU A 180 0.64 19.30 -18.67
C LEU A 180 1.85 19.12 -19.62
N THR A 181 2.50 17.96 -19.57
CA THR A 181 3.68 17.61 -20.38
C THR A 181 3.42 16.49 -21.39
N GLU A 182 2.15 16.19 -21.68
CA GLU A 182 1.74 15.32 -22.81
C GLU A 182 1.21 16.16 -23.98
#